data_AF-A0A560BMZ9-F1
#
_entry.id   AF-A0A560BMZ9-F1
#
_cell.length_a   1.000
_cell.length_b   1.000
_cell.length_c   1.000
_cell.angle_alpha   90.00
_cell.angle_beta   90.00
_cell.angle_gamma   90.00
#
_symmetry.space_group_name_H-M   'P 1'
#
loop_
_entity.id
_entity.type
_entity.pdbx_description
1 polymer ?
#
loop_
_entity_poly.entity_id
_entity_poly.type
_entity_poly.pdbx_seq_one_letter_code
_entity_poly.pdbx_strand_id
1 'polypeptide(L)' 'MDSYAQQQRKDRPWIDYPVGTKAHAVNGGHWIKQADGWWKWFTGDAFPSPGADAFLVTLPEPQPED' A
#
# COMPACT_ATOMS: atom_id res chain seq x y z
N MET A 1 -12.23 -14.87 -13.43
CA MET A 1 -12.81 -13.59 -12.98
C MET A 1 -11.69 -12.83 -12.33
N ASP A 2 -11.07 -11.91 -13.05
CA ASP A 2 -9.97 -11.10 -12.55
C ASP A 2 -10.41 -10.33 -11.30
N SER A 3 -9.83 -10.68 -10.16
CA SER A 3 -10.00 -9.98 -8.88
C SER A 3 -9.37 -8.60 -9.01
N TYR A 4 -10.14 -7.61 -9.48
CA TYR A 4 -9.72 -6.22 -9.37
C TYR A 4 -9.58 -5.88 -7.89
N ALA A 5 -8.36 -5.82 -7.40
CA ALA A 5 -8.07 -5.51 -6.01
C ALA A 5 -8.68 -4.14 -5.66
N GLN A 6 -9.75 -4.17 -4.85
CA GLN A 6 -10.58 -3.00 -4.59
C GLN A 6 -9.80 -1.97 -3.77
N GLN A 7 -9.75 -0.73 -4.27
CA GLN A 7 -9.23 0.38 -3.46
C GLN A 7 -10.21 0.70 -2.34
N GLN A 8 -9.69 0.90 -1.14
CA GLN A 8 -10.47 1.32 0.03
C GLN A 8 -9.83 2.55 0.67
N ARG A 9 -10.61 3.32 1.44
CA ARG A 9 -10.06 4.43 2.22
C ARG A 9 -9.13 3.90 3.30
N LYS A 10 -8.06 4.64 3.56
CA LYS A 10 -7.21 4.40 4.72
C LYS A 10 -8.06 4.43 6.00
N ASP A 11 -8.01 3.33 6.74
CA ASP A 11 -8.81 3.06 7.94
C ASP A 11 -7.96 2.88 9.21
N ARG A 12 -6.64 2.72 9.08
CA ARG A 12 -5.71 2.47 10.19
C ARG A 12 -4.37 3.19 10.01
N PRO A 13 -3.50 3.28 11.03
CA PRO A 13 -2.14 3.80 10.90
C PRO A 13 -1.33 3.09 9.81
N TRP A 14 -0.38 3.80 9.18
CA TRP A 14 0.44 3.24 8.08
C TRP A 14 1.32 2.06 8.49
N ILE A 15 1.63 1.95 9.77
CA ILE A 15 2.45 0.85 10.28
C ILE A 15 1.67 -0.47 10.32
N ASP A 16 0.36 -0.42 10.51
CA ASP A 16 -0.51 -1.59 10.72
C ASP A 16 -0.99 -2.26 9.42
N TYR A 17 -0.62 -1.70 8.26
CA TYR A 17 -0.93 -2.33 6.99
C TYR A 17 0.04 -3.49 6.69
N PRO A 18 -0.46 -4.60 6.13
CA PRO A 18 0.37 -5.74 5.77
C PRO A 18 1.33 -5.38 4.63
N VAL A 19 2.47 -6.08 4.61
CA VAL A 19 3.47 -6.02 3.52
C VAL A 19 2.79 -6.26 2.17
N GLY A 20 3.18 -5.49 1.16
CA GLY A 20 2.56 -5.54 -0.17
C GLY A 20 1.32 -4.65 -0.34
N THR A 21 0.81 -4.04 0.74
CA THR A 21 -0.24 -3.00 0.63
C THR A 21 0.25 -1.87 -0.29
N LYS A 22 -0.59 -1.45 -1.23
CA LYS A 22 -0.34 -0.28 -2.08
C LYS A 22 -1.10 0.91 -1.54
N ALA A 23 -0.44 2.03 -1.27
CA ALA A 23 -1.07 3.31 -0.94
C ALA A 23 -1.01 4.23 -2.16
N HIS A 24 -2.16 4.72 -2.63
CA HIS A 24 -2.27 5.45 -3.91
C HIS A 24 -2.23 6.95 -3.69
N ALA A 25 -1.34 7.63 -4.42
CA ALA A 25 -1.29 9.08 -4.48
C ALA A 25 -2.46 9.63 -5.31
N VAL A 26 -3.03 10.77 -4.91
CA VAL A 26 -4.11 11.45 -5.67
C VAL A 26 -3.69 11.79 -7.10
N ASN A 27 -2.42 12.17 -7.28
CA ASN A 27 -1.88 12.56 -8.60
C ASN A 27 -1.32 11.38 -9.41
N GLY A 28 -1.58 10.15 -8.97
CA GLY A 28 -1.10 8.93 -9.61
C GLY A 28 0.21 8.41 -9.03
N GLY A 29 0.45 7.12 -9.25
CA GLY A 29 1.51 6.37 -8.57
C GLY A 29 1.07 5.81 -7.22
N HIS A 30 1.95 5.03 -6.59
CA HIS A 30 1.67 4.40 -5.31
C HIS A 30 2.95 4.07 -4.52
N TRP A 31 2.81 4.00 -3.20
CA TRP A 31 3.79 3.39 -2.31
C TRP A 31 3.43 1.92 -2.05
N ILE A 32 4.43 1.08 -1.82
CA ILE A 32 4.28 -0.34 -1.50
C ILE A 32 4.87 -0.59 -0.11
N LYS A 33 4.07 -1.16 0.80
CA LYS A 33 4.50 -1.53 2.15
C LYS A 33 5.58 -2.62 2.11
N GLN A 34 6.68 -2.40 2.84
CA GLN A 34 7.80 -3.32 3.00
C GLN A 34 7.79 -3.99 4.39
N ALA A 35 8.58 -5.06 4.55
CA ALA A 35 8.61 -5.93 5.72
C ALA A 35 9.15 -5.28 7.02
N ASP A 36 9.88 -4.18 6.90
CA ASP A 36 10.51 -3.43 8.00
C ASP A 36 9.69 -2.21 8.44
N GLY A 37 8.44 -2.11 7.98
CA GLY A 37 7.57 -0.98 8.25
C GLY A 37 7.70 0.18 7.27
N TRP A 38 8.72 0.17 6.41
CA TRP A 38 8.94 1.21 5.40
C TRP A 38 7.96 1.09 4.23
N TRP A 39 7.90 2.17 3.47
CA TRP A 39 7.09 2.32 2.28
C TRP A 39 7.97 2.72 1.11
N LYS A 40 7.94 1.93 0.05
CA LYS A 40 8.72 2.21 -1.16
C LYS A 40 7.81 2.81 -2.22
N TRP A 41 8.11 4.00 -2.70
CA TRP A 41 7.47 4.56 -3.88
C TRP A 41 7.76 3.67 -5.09
N PHE A 42 6.78 3.48 -5.97
CA PHE A 42 6.89 2.51 -7.08
C PHE A 42 8.10 2.73 -8.01
N THR A 43 8.67 3.94 -8.03
CA THR A 43 9.88 4.25 -8.82
C THR A 43 11.20 4.13 -8.06
N GLY A 44 11.21 3.85 -6.75
CA GLY A 44 12.44 3.44 -6.07
C GLY A 44 12.66 3.97 -4.65
N ASP A 45 12.17 5.16 -4.32
CA ASP A 45 12.52 5.82 -3.06
C ASP A 45 11.79 5.21 -1.86
N ALA A 46 12.49 5.08 -0.72
CA ALA A 46 11.94 4.52 0.51
C ALA A 46 11.67 5.63 1.55
N PHE A 47 10.50 5.55 2.18
CA PHE A 47 10.00 6.51 3.16
C PHE A 47 9.42 5.79 4.38
N PRO A 48 9.44 6.40 5.57
CA PRO A 48 8.82 5.81 6.76
C PRO A 48 7.29 5.73 6.63
N SER A 49 6.67 6.57 5.79
CA SER A 49 5.25 6.56 5.50
C SER A 49 4.97 7.05 4.08
N PRO A 50 3.79 6.72 3.50
CA PRO A 50 3.30 7.35 2.27
C PRO A 50 3.17 8.87 2.42
N GLY A 51 3.08 9.57 1.28
CA GLY A 51 2.81 11.00 1.23
C GLY A 51 1.46 11.39 1.82
N ALA A 52 1.31 12.67 2.16
CA ALA A 52 0.06 13.21 2.72
C ALA A 52 -1.12 13.15 1.73
N ASP A 53 -0.84 12.92 0.45
CA ASP A 53 -1.79 12.74 -0.64
C ASP A 53 -2.25 11.27 -0.82
N ALA A 54 -1.83 10.36 0.06
CA ALA A 54 -2.26 8.97 0.03
C ALA A 54 -3.49 8.72 0.92
N PHE A 55 -4.68 8.60 0.30
CA PHE A 55 -5.94 8.35 1.01
C PHE A 55 -6.57 7.00 0.72
N LEU A 56 -6.16 6.37 -0.38
CA LEU A 56 -6.69 5.09 -0.85
C LEU A 56 -5.61 4.02 -0.75
N VAL A 57 -6.00 2.81 -0.37
CA VAL A 57 -5.12 1.65 -0.26
C VAL A 57 -5.70 0.45 -0.99
N THR A 58 -4.83 -0.40 -1.52
CA THR A 58 -5.16 -1.74 -2.01
C THR A 58 -4.41 -2.73 -1.14
N LEU A 59 -5.13 -3.61 -0.46
CA LEU A 59 -4.53 -4.69 0.32
C LEU A 59 -3.92 -5.76 -0.61
N PRO A 60 -2.85 -6.44 -0.18
CA PRO A 60 -2.34 -7.59 -0.90
C PRO A 60 -3.40 -8.70 -0.92
N GLU A 61 -3.39 -9.52 -1.97
CA GLU A 61 -4.21 -10.73 -1.97
C GLU A 61 -3.74 -11.64 -0.83
N PRO A 62 -4.67 -12.23 -0.06
CA PRO A 62 -4.31 -13.21 0.97
C PRO A 62 -3.55 -14.34 0.27
N GLN A 63 -2.29 -14.52 0.66
CA GLN A 63 -1.51 -15.66 0.17
C GLN A 63 -2.15 -16.93 0.71
N PRO A 64 -2.41 -17.96 -0.11
CA PRO A 64 -2.84 -19.25 0.40
C PRO A 64 -1.75 -19.77 1.35
N GLU A 65 -2.15 -20.13 2.57
CA GLU A 65 -1.26 -20.81 3.52
C GLU A 65 -0.95 -22.21 2.95
N ASP A 66 0.34 -22.54 2.75
CA ASP A 66 0.81 -23.87 2.33
C ASP A 66 0.60 -24.94 3.44
#